data_AF-A0A1Q8S5A6-F1
#
_entry.id   AF-A0A1Q8S5A6-F1
#
_cell.length_a   1.000
_cell.length_b   1.000
_cell.length_c   1.000
_cell.angle_alpha   90.00
_cell.angle_beta   90.00
_cell.angle_gamma   90.00
#
_symmetry.space_group_name_H-M   'P 1'
#
loop_
_entity.id
_entity.type
_entity.pdbx_description
1 polymer ?
#
loop_
_entity_poly.entity_id
_entity_poly.type
_entity_poly.pdbx_seq_one_letter_code
_entity_poly.pdbx_strand_id
1 'polypeptide(L)'
;MRLRANSCGSVFYCAKSPDKNQPIIHAIFESATGTWQYVVADPSSSAAVIIDPVLDYDRATQVITTTSADELLLLVKNHNYRVIRILETHAHADHLTAASYLKTRLTQEQNYEPSIGIGKRISQVQEFFGQRYDVLREDRKGVFDKLFDDDETFAVGNLRAAAVHLPGHTPDYLGYRIGGQPQYDLIPLDFC
;
A
#
# COMPACT_ATOMS: atom_id res chain seq x y z
N MET A 1 -13.43 10.52 -17.36
CA MET A 1 -13.19 10.99 -15.98
C MET A 1 -14.52 11.45 -15.40
N ARG A 2 -15.05 10.80 -14.36
CA ARG A 2 -16.28 11.26 -13.68
C ARG A 2 -16.01 11.31 -12.19
N LEU A 3 -16.05 12.52 -11.63
CA LEU A 3 -16.03 12.77 -10.20
C LEU A 3 -17.37 12.28 -9.62
N ARG A 4 -17.34 11.48 -8.56
CA ARG A 4 -18.48 11.29 -7.67
C ARG A 4 -18.08 11.85 -6.31
N ALA A 5 -18.67 12.99 -5.94
CA ALA A 5 -18.62 13.48 -4.58
C ALA A 5 -19.67 12.73 -3.77
N ASN A 6 -19.27 12.08 -2.68
CA ASN A 6 -20.19 11.71 -1.61
C ASN A 6 -20.27 12.89 -0.62
N SER A 7 -21.37 12.96 0.14
CA SER A 7 -21.71 14.06 1.07
C SER A 7 -20.77 14.20 2.29
N CYS A 8 -19.58 13.64 2.23
CA CYS A 8 -18.55 13.69 3.27
C CYS A 8 -17.18 13.73 2.57
N GLY A 9 -16.71 14.92 2.16
CA GLY A 9 -15.30 15.28 1.94
C GLY A 9 -14.41 14.54 0.93
N SER A 10 -14.58 13.24 0.68
CA SER A 10 -13.61 12.42 -0.05
C SER A 10 -13.87 12.36 -1.55
N VAL A 11 -12.81 12.61 -2.31
CA VAL A 11 -12.77 12.55 -3.78
C VAL A 11 -12.19 11.19 -4.17
N PHE A 12 -13.05 10.29 -4.63
CA PHE A 12 -12.63 8.99 -5.16
C PHE A 12 -12.37 9.08 -6.67
N TYR A 13 -11.16 8.72 -7.09
CA TYR A 13 -10.86 8.48 -8.50
C TYR A 13 -10.99 6.99 -8.80
N CYS A 14 -11.96 6.63 -9.63
CA CYS A 14 -12.16 5.26 -10.12
C CYS A 14 -11.96 5.24 -11.64
N ALA A 15 -10.91 4.56 -12.11
CA ALA A 15 -10.78 4.20 -13.52
C ALA A 15 -11.62 2.94 -13.77
N LYS A 16 -12.67 3.03 -14.60
CA LYS A 16 -13.40 1.84 -15.08
C LYS A 16 -12.62 1.22 -16.23
N SER A 17 -12.29 -0.07 -16.11
CA SER A 17 -11.83 -0.86 -17.27
C SER A 17 -12.76 -2.05 -17.55
N PRO A 18 -13.11 -2.30 -18.83
CA PRO A 18 -13.76 -3.54 -19.27
C PRO A 18 -12.76 -4.70 -19.51
N ASP A 19 -11.47 -4.52 -19.23
CA ASP A 19 -10.42 -5.54 -19.41
C ASP A 19 -10.15 -6.31 -18.11
N LYS A 20 -10.21 -7.64 -18.16
CA LYS A 20 -9.98 -8.54 -17.02
C LYS A 20 -8.57 -8.43 -16.42
N ASN A 21 -7.62 -7.87 -17.17
CA ASN A 21 -6.23 -7.72 -16.74
C ASN A 21 -5.90 -6.33 -16.16
N GLN A 22 -6.90 -5.45 -16.03
CA GLN A 22 -6.72 -4.11 -15.48
C GLN A 22 -7.28 -4.02 -14.06
N PRO A 23 -6.49 -3.51 -13.09
CA PRO A 23 -6.98 -3.35 -11.73
C PRO A 23 -8.02 -2.22 -11.63
N ILE A 24 -8.94 -2.34 -10.68
CA ILE A 24 -9.70 -1.20 -10.17
C ILE A 24 -8.82 -0.50 -9.15
N ILE A 25 -8.55 0.78 -9.36
CA ILE A 25 -7.77 1.61 -8.45
C ILE A 25 -8.70 2.62 -7.80
N HIS A 26 -8.65 2.67 -6.46
CA HIS A 26 -9.23 3.74 -5.67
C HIS A 26 -8.09 4.51 -5.02
N ALA A 27 -8.00 5.81 -5.29
CA ALA A 27 -7.05 6.72 -4.67
C ALA A 27 -7.76 7.56 -3.61
N ILE A 28 -7.19 7.63 -2.40
CA ILE A 28 -7.71 8.37 -1.25
C ILE A 28 -6.61 9.33 -0.80
N PHE A 29 -6.93 10.61 -0.70
CA PHE A 29 -5.98 11.64 -0.28
C PHE A 29 -6.14 11.94 1.21
N GLU A 30 -5.08 11.77 1.98
CA GLU A 30 -4.99 12.17 3.37
C GLU A 30 -4.35 13.56 3.45
N SER A 31 -5.12 14.55 3.85
CA SER A 31 -4.74 15.96 3.74
C SER A 31 -3.75 16.45 4.79
N ALA A 32 -3.68 15.84 5.97
CA ALA A 32 -2.82 16.31 7.06
C ALA A 32 -1.34 16.06 6.75
N THR A 33 -1.04 14.96 6.07
CA THR A 33 0.33 14.57 5.68
C THR A 33 0.58 14.79 4.19
N GLY A 34 -0.47 14.99 3.39
CA GLY A 34 -0.35 15.08 1.93
C GLY A 34 -0.15 13.73 1.25
N THR A 35 -0.50 12.64 1.95
CA THR A 35 -0.27 11.27 1.51
C THR A 35 -1.40 10.79 0.61
N TRP A 36 -1.04 10.08 -0.47
CA TRP A 36 -2.00 9.30 -1.25
C TRP A 36 -1.96 7.84 -0.83
N GLN A 37 -3.12 7.34 -0.42
CA GLN A 37 -3.35 5.95 -0.06
C GLN A 37 -4.12 5.27 -1.20
N TYR A 38 -3.92 3.97 -1.41
CA TYR A 38 -4.59 3.26 -2.50
C TYR A 38 -5.22 1.94 -2.05
N VAL A 39 -6.39 1.66 -2.62
CA VAL A 39 -6.98 0.31 -2.65
C VAL A 39 -6.97 -0.15 -4.11
N VAL A 40 -6.22 -1.21 -4.39
CA VAL A 40 -6.07 -1.77 -5.75
C VAL A 40 -6.68 -3.17 -5.77
N ALA A 41 -7.70 -3.37 -6.59
CA ALA A 41 -8.49 -4.60 -6.61
C ALA A 41 -8.50 -5.28 -7.97
N ASP A 42 -8.48 -6.61 -7.94
CA ASP A 42 -8.79 -7.47 -9.09
C ASP A 42 -10.32 -7.50 -9.32
N PRO A 43 -10.82 -6.96 -10.46
CA PRO A 43 -12.25 -6.95 -10.74
C PRO A 43 -12.85 -8.35 -10.90
N SER A 44 -12.03 -9.38 -11.16
CA SER A 44 -12.50 -10.74 -11.44
C SER A 44 -12.64 -11.62 -10.19
N SER A 45 -11.97 -11.30 -9.09
CA SER A 45 -11.96 -12.12 -7.85
C SER A 45 -12.27 -11.34 -6.57
N SER A 46 -12.39 -10.02 -6.65
CA SER A 46 -12.49 -9.11 -5.50
C SER A 46 -11.27 -9.11 -4.56
N ALA A 47 -10.20 -9.83 -4.90
CA ALA A 47 -8.94 -9.74 -4.16
C ALA A 47 -8.36 -8.34 -4.30
N ALA A 48 -7.89 -7.75 -3.20
CA ALA A 48 -7.37 -6.39 -3.18
C ALA A 48 -6.09 -6.28 -2.36
N VAL A 49 -5.36 -5.20 -2.59
CA VAL A 49 -4.26 -4.74 -1.75
C VAL A 49 -4.51 -3.31 -1.31
N ILE A 50 -4.02 -2.98 -0.12
CA ILE A 50 -3.93 -1.60 0.37
C ILE A 50 -2.48 -1.17 0.24
N ILE A 51 -2.21 0.05 -0.23
CA ILE A 51 -0.86 0.59 -0.41
C ILE A 51 -0.74 1.91 0.36
N ASP A 52 0.33 2.03 1.14
CA ASP A 52 0.73 3.20 1.95
C ASP A 52 -0.40 3.75 2.86
N PRO A 53 -1.01 2.92 3.72
CA PRO A 53 -2.11 3.36 4.57
C PRO A 53 -1.63 4.26 5.72
N VAL A 54 -2.37 5.32 6.01
CA VAL A 54 -2.03 6.33 7.04
C VAL A 54 -2.75 6.04 8.36
N LEU A 55 -1.99 6.08 9.44
CA LEU A 55 -2.47 6.20 10.81
C LEU A 55 -2.36 7.68 11.23
N ASP A 56 -3.47 8.27 11.64
CA ASP A 56 -3.50 9.70 11.94
C ASP A 56 -2.70 9.98 13.20
N TYR A 57 -1.86 11.01 13.16
CA TYR A 57 -1.09 11.47 14.31
C TYR A 57 -1.04 12.99 14.36
N ASP A 58 -1.60 13.57 15.41
CA ASP A 58 -1.48 14.99 15.70
C ASP A 58 -0.18 15.24 16.47
N ARG A 59 0.77 15.95 15.87
CA ARG A 59 2.08 16.24 16.47
C ARG A 59 1.99 17.20 17.67
N ALA A 60 0.97 18.06 17.72
CA ALA A 60 0.81 19.03 18.79
C ALA A 60 0.17 18.40 20.04
N THR A 61 -0.83 17.53 19.85
CA THR A 61 -1.53 16.86 20.96
C THR A 61 -0.99 15.47 21.27
N GLN A 62 -0.16 14.91 20.38
CA GLN A 62 0.37 13.54 20.42
C GLN A 62 -0.71 12.46 20.41
N VAL A 63 -1.89 12.78 19.87
CA VAL A 63 -3.03 11.86 19.77
C VAL A 63 -2.95 11.07 18.47
N ILE A 64 -3.23 9.76 18.59
CA ILE A 64 -3.41 8.86 17.45
C ILE A 64 -4.91 8.66 17.20
N THR A 65 -5.35 8.81 15.96
CA THR A 65 -6.71 8.44 15.52
C THR A 65 -6.67 7.50 14.31
N THR A 66 -7.81 6.92 13.98
CA THR A 66 -7.93 5.90 12.92
C THR A 66 -8.85 6.33 11.78
N THR A 67 -9.19 7.62 11.69
CA THR A 67 -10.15 8.14 10.71
C THR A 67 -9.73 7.81 9.28
N SER A 68 -8.45 8.02 8.93
CA SER A 68 -7.94 7.68 7.60
C SER A 68 -7.98 6.18 7.30
N ALA A 69 -7.57 5.35 8.26
CA ALA A 69 -7.59 3.90 8.10
C ALA A 69 -9.02 3.33 8.06
N ASP A 70 -9.95 3.90 8.83
CA ASP A 70 -11.35 3.49 8.86
C ASP A 70 -12.07 3.84 7.55
N GLU A 71 -11.67 4.90 6.86
CA GLU A 71 -12.16 5.20 5.51
C GLU A 71 -11.76 4.09 4.50
N LEU A 72 -10.53 3.56 4.60
CA LEU A 72 -10.11 2.42 3.78
C LEU A 72 -10.92 1.16 4.10
N LEU A 73 -11.19 0.87 5.38
CA LEU A 73 -12.05 -0.26 5.78
C LEU A 73 -13.47 -0.11 5.22
N LEU A 74 -14.04 1.10 5.30
CA LEU A 74 -15.36 1.38 4.77
C LEU A 74 -15.41 1.18 3.24
N LEU A 75 -14.38 1.62 2.51
CA LEU A 75 -14.28 1.39 1.07
C LEU A 75 -14.21 -0.11 0.76
N VAL A 76 -13.30 -0.83 1.42
CA VAL A 76 -13.15 -2.29 1.27
C VAL A 76 -14.49 -3.00 1.47
N LYS A 77 -15.21 -2.64 2.54
CA LYS A 77 -16.53 -3.20 2.86
C LYS A 77 -17.57 -2.86 1.79
N ASN A 78 -17.68 -1.59 1.37
CA ASN A 78 -18.67 -1.15 0.38
C ASN A 78 -18.50 -1.83 -0.98
N HIS A 79 -17.28 -2.22 -1.33
CA HIS A 79 -16.96 -2.91 -2.57
C HIS A 79 -16.88 -4.44 -2.43
N ASN A 80 -17.09 -4.98 -1.23
CA ASN A 80 -16.92 -6.41 -0.91
C ASN A 80 -15.54 -6.95 -1.34
N TYR A 81 -14.49 -6.16 -1.12
CA TYR A 81 -13.13 -6.61 -1.39
C TYR A 81 -12.61 -7.52 -0.29
N ARG A 82 -11.77 -8.48 -0.69
CA ARG A 82 -10.95 -9.28 0.21
C ARG A 82 -9.53 -8.76 0.13
N VAL A 83 -9.08 -8.04 1.14
CA VAL A 83 -7.71 -7.52 1.19
C VAL A 83 -6.77 -8.68 1.51
N ILE A 84 -5.86 -8.99 0.59
CA ILE A 84 -4.92 -10.09 0.74
C ILE A 84 -3.53 -9.63 1.23
N ARG A 85 -3.18 -8.37 0.98
CA ARG A 85 -1.93 -7.76 1.41
C ARG A 85 -2.11 -6.28 1.74
N ILE A 86 -1.29 -5.80 2.66
CA ILE A 86 -1.06 -4.39 2.92
C ILE A 86 0.39 -4.13 2.56
N LEU A 87 0.64 -3.14 1.72
CA LEU A 87 1.93 -2.92 1.08
C LEU A 87 2.45 -1.53 1.42
N GLU A 88 3.74 -1.46 1.75
CA GLU A 88 4.46 -0.21 1.95
C GLU A 88 5.45 -0.03 0.80
N THR A 89 5.39 1.12 0.14
CA THR A 89 6.36 1.49 -0.88
C THR A 89 7.74 1.75 -0.28
N HIS A 90 7.79 2.27 0.94
CA HIS A 90 9.02 2.52 1.70
C HIS A 90 8.73 2.78 3.19
N ALA A 91 9.78 2.90 4.00
CA ALA A 91 9.70 3.51 5.32
C ALA A 91 9.41 5.02 5.21
N HIS A 92 8.15 5.38 5.43
CA HIS A 92 7.66 6.77 5.39
C HIS A 92 8.27 7.64 6.49
N ALA A 93 8.56 8.90 6.19
CA ALA A 93 9.10 9.88 7.14
C ALA A 93 8.10 10.99 7.51
N ASP A 94 7.02 11.09 6.75
CA ASP A 94 6.01 12.13 6.78
C ASP A 94 4.73 11.70 7.53
N HIS A 95 4.42 10.40 7.57
CA HIS A 95 3.25 9.84 8.25
C HIS A 95 3.56 8.53 8.98
N LEU A 96 2.66 8.13 9.90
CA LEU A 96 2.69 6.80 10.52
C LEU A 96 1.88 5.82 9.68
N THR A 97 2.39 4.61 9.46
CA THR A 97 1.60 3.57 8.76
C THR A 97 0.47 3.01 9.63
N ALA A 98 -0.70 2.77 9.03
CA ALA A 98 -1.82 2.04 9.63
C ALA A 98 -1.81 0.53 9.35
N ALA A 99 -0.74 -0.04 8.78
CA ALA A 99 -0.72 -1.43 8.33
C ALA A 99 -1.08 -2.45 9.42
N SER A 100 -0.53 -2.29 10.63
CA SER A 100 -0.83 -3.19 11.76
C SER A 100 -2.29 -3.09 12.22
N TYR A 101 -2.82 -1.87 12.29
CA TYR A 101 -4.22 -1.61 12.63
C TYR A 101 -5.15 -2.27 11.60
N LEU A 102 -4.92 -2.02 10.31
CA LEU A 102 -5.70 -2.58 9.22
C LEU A 102 -5.62 -4.11 9.19
N LYS A 103 -4.43 -4.70 9.38
CA LYS A 103 -4.26 -6.16 9.45
C LYS A 103 -5.15 -6.77 10.54
N THR A 104 -5.16 -6.16 11.72
CA THR A 104 -5.98 -6.62 12.86
C THR A 104 -7.47 -6.53 12.53
N ARG A 105 -7.93 -5.36 12.05
CA ARG A 105 -9.35 -5.12 11.71
C ARG A 105 -9.83 -6.02 10.58
N LEU A 106 -9.06 -6.15 9.51
CA LEU A 106 -9.37 -7.01 8.37
C LEU A 106 -9.40 -8.48 8.78
N THR A 107 -8.45 -8.95 9.60
CA THR A 107 -8.49 -10.34 10.12
C THR A 107 -9.83 -10.66 10.78
N GLN A 108 -10.36 -9.72 11.57
CA GLN A 108 -11.66 -9.86 12.23
C GLN A 108 -12.84 -9.79 11.25
N GLU A 109 -12.79 -8.88 10.27
CA GLU A 109 -13.92 -8.58 9.39
C GLU A 109 -14.08 -9.55 8.21
N GLN A 110 -12.98 -10.08 7.66
CA GLN A 110 -12.99 -11.00 6.51
C GLN A 110 -12.55 -12.44 6.85
N ASN A 111 -12.26 -12.75 8.12
CA ASN A 111 -11.74 -14.05 8.58
C ASN A 111 -10.52 -14.54 7.76
N TYR A 112 -9.68 -13.58 7.37
CA TYR A 112 -8.45 -13.79 6.63
C TYR A 112 -7.45 -12.71 7.02
N GLU A 113 -6.26 -13.13 7.42
CA GLU A 113 -5.19 -12.24 7.84
C GLU A 113 -4.37 -11.78 6.61
N PRO A 114 -4.44 -10.50 6.20
CA PRO A 114 -3.59 -9.99 5.13
C PRO A 114 -2.13 -9.91 5.58
N SER A 115 -1.19 -10.23 4.69
CA SER A 115 0.23 -10.05 4.96
C SER A 115 0.64 -8.58 4.80
N ILE A 116 1.48 -8.05 5.67
CA ILE A 116 2.15 -6.75 5.49
C ILE A 116 3.46 -6.98 4.73
N GLY A 117 3.65 -6.26 3.62
CA GLY A 117 4.81 -6.39 2.75
C GLY A 117 5.55 -5.08 2.49
N ILE A 118 6.87 -5.16 2.39
CA ILE A 118 7.77 -4.03 2.09
C ILE A 118 9.03 -4.52 1.35
N GLY A 119 9.84 -3.64 0.78
CA GLY A 119 11.11 -4.00 0.15
C GLY A 119 12.15 -4.56 1.14
N LYS A 120 12.91 -5.58 0.73
CA LYS A 120 13.91 -6.26 1.60
C LYS A 120 14.97 -5.35 2.24
N ARG A 121 15.23 -4.20 1.62
CA ARG A 121 16.20 -3.21 2.13
C ARG A 121 15.67 -2.37 3.30
N ILE A 122 14.42 -2.59 3.73
CA ILE A 122 13.91 -2.05 5.00
C ILE A 122 14.84 -2.39 6.18
N SER A 123 15.52 -3.54 6.10
CA SER A 123 16.54 -3.97 7.06
C SER A 123 17.65 -2.93 7.26
N GLN A 124 18.04 -2.19 6.22
CA GLN A 124 19.04 -1.13 6.31
C GLN A 124 18.50 0.09 7.06
N VAL A 125 17.25 0.47 6.78
CA VAL A 125 16.57 1.57 7.46
C VAL A 125 16.34 1.24 8.94
N GLN A 126 15.88 0.02 9.24
CA GLN A 126 15.71 -0.49 10.59
C GLN A 126 17.03 -0.52 11.38
N GLU A 127 18.14 -0.90 10.74
CA GLU A 127 19.46 -0.89 11.39
C GLU A 127 19.89 0.55 11.72
N PHE A 128 19.78 1.47 10.77
CA PHE A 128 20.17 2.86 10.95
C PHE A 128 19.36 3.54 12.07
N PHE A 129 18.03 3.51 11.97
CA PHE A 129 17.18 4.19 12.95
C PHE A 129 17.11 3.47 14.29
N GLY A 130 17.23 2.15 14.30
CA GLY A 130 17.24 1.41 15.54
C GLY A 130 18.49 1.69 16.38
N GLN A 131 19.64 1.95 15.77
CA GLN A 131 20.81 2.49 16.50
C GLN A 131 20.56 3.91 17.01
N ARG A 132 19.93 4.76 16.19
CA ARG A 132 19.68 6.17 16.50
C ARG A 132 18.71 6.38 17.67
N TYR A 133 17.75 5.48 17.84
CA TYR A 133 16.65 5.57 18.81
C TYR A 133 16.66 4.45 19.86
N ASP A 134 17.76 3.70 19.96
CA ASP A 134 17.95 2.62 20.95
C ASP A 134 16.85 1.53 20.90
N VAL A 135 16.42 1.18 19.70
CA VAL A 135 15.46 0.09 19.47
C VAL A 135 16.24 -1.21 19.24
N LEU A 136 15.96 -2.25 20.01
CA LEU A 136 16.73 -3.50 19.94
C LEU A 136 16.51 -4.23 18.61
N ARG A 137 17.51 -5.01 18.17
CA ARG A 137 17.38 -5.80 16.94
C ARG A 137 16.21 -6.78 16.97
N GLU A 138 15.94 -7.38 18.13
CA GLU A 138 14.85 -8.35 18.31
C GLU A 138 13.48 -7.71 18.14
N ASP A 139 13.31 -6.45 18.56
CA ASP A 139 12.04 -5.70 18.43
C ASP A 139 11.73 -5.32 16.96
N ARG A 140 12.72 -5.45 16.07
CA ARG A 140 12.61 -5.08 14.65
C ARG A 140 12.45 -6.31 13.74
N LYS A 141 12.64 -7.52 14.28
CA LYS A 141 12.48 -8.78 13.53
C LYS A 141 11.00 -9.12 13.35
N GLY A 142 10.63 -9.57 12.16
CA GLY A 142 9.29 -10.07 11.88
C GLY A 142 8.19 -9.01 11.88
N VAL A 143 8.54 -7.72 11.87
CA VAL A 143 7.57 -6.60 11.78
C VAL A 143 6.78 -6.66 10.46
N PHE A 144 7.43 -7.10 9.38
CA PHE A 144 6.84 -7.31 8.07
C PHE A 144 6.75 -8.81 7.79
N ASP A 145 5.60 -9.27 7.30
CA ASP A 145 5.37 -10.67 6.93
C ASP A 145 6.08 -11.04 5.63
N LYS A 146 6.26 -10.06 4.73
CA LYS A 146 6.91 -10.25 3.42
C LYS A 146 7.95 -9.17 3.15
N LEU A 147 9.18 -9.61 2.94
CA LEU A 147 10.24 -8.81 2.35
C LEU A 147 10.33 -9.15 0.86
N PHE A 148 10.09 -8.17 -0.01
CA PHE A 148 10.15 -8.33 -1.45
C PHE A 148 11.58 -8.19 -1.98
N ASP A 149 11.99 -9.13 -2.82
CA ASP A 149 13.15 -9.00 -3.69
C ASP A 149 12.86 -8.04 -4.86
N ASP A 150 13.92 -7.59 -5.53
CA ASP A 150 13.80 -6.73 -6.70
C ASP A 150 13.14 -7.50 -7.84
N ASP A 151 12.15 -6.86 -8.47
CA ASP A 151 11.32 -7.42 -9.54
C ASP A 151 10.57 -8.70 -9.14
N GLU A 152 10.45 -8.98 -7.84
CA GLU A 152 9.72 -10.15 -7.36
C GLU A 152 8.26 -10.04 -7.77
N THR A 153 7.77 -11.09 -8.43
CA THR A 153 6.39 -11.14 -8.88
C THR A 153 5.48 -11.86 -7.89
N PHE A 154 4.29 -11.32 -7.70
CA PHE A 154 3.26 -11.89 -6.85
C PHE A 154 1.88 -11.76 -7.51
N ALA A 155 0.86 -12.37 -6.89
CA ALA A 155 -0.51 -12.30 -7.39
C ALA A 155 -1.38 -11.38 -6.52
N VAL A 156 -2.30 -10.66 -7.17
CA VAL A 156 -3.45 -10.00 -6.56
C VAL A 156 -4.70 -10.61 -7.19
N GLY A 157 -5.23 -11.65 -6.56
CA GLY A 157 -6.25 -12.48 -7.21
C GLY A 157 -5.71 -13.11 -8.48
N ASN A 158 -6.34 -12.81 -9.62
CA ASN A 158 -5.91 -13.24 -10.95
C ASN A 158 -4.95 -12.25 -11.62
N LEU A 159 -4.72 -11.07 -11.03
CA LEU A 159 -3.76 -10.10 -11.57
C LEU A 159 -2.33 -10.47 -11.19
N ARG A 160 -1.42 -10.37 -12.15
CA ARG A 160 0.02 -10.42 -11.89
C ARG A 160 0.51 -9.06 -11.40
N ALA A 161 1.35 -9.07 -10.37
CA ALA A 161 1.99 -7.90 -9.83
C ALA A 161 3.52 -8.10 -9.74
N ALA A 162 4.27 -7.00 -9.67
CA ALA A 162 5.72 -7.00 -9.44
C ALA A 162 6.13 -5.87 -8.49
N ALA A 163 7.06 -6.18 -7.58
CA ALA A 163 7.75 -5.22 -6.72
C ALA A 163 8.99 -4.68 -7.44
N VAL A 164 8.87 -3.51 -8.08
CA VAL A 164 9.94 -2.89 -8.87
C VAL A 164 10.81 -2.03 -7.95
N HIS A 165 12.11 -2.33 -7.86
CA HIS A 165 13.02 -1.52 -7.05
C HIS A 165 13.31 -0.19 -7.74
N LEU A 166 13.08 0.91 -7.01
CA LEU A 166 13.24 2.27 -7.52
C LEU A 166 14.20 3.03 -6.58
N PRO A 167 15.51 2.79 -6.63
CA PRO A 167 16.43 3.43 -5.69
C PRO A 167 16.44 4.96 -5.83
N GLY A 168 16.50 5.67 -4.72
CA GLY A 168 16.60 7.13 -4.70
C GLY A 168 16.19 7.73 -3.36
N HIS A 169 14.88 7.84 -3.13
CA HIS A 169 14.31 8.48 -1.94
C HIS A 169 14.73 7.80 -0.63
N THR A 170 14.55 6.48 -0.56
CA THR A 170 15.07 5.63 0.51
C THR A 170 15.69 4.36 -0.11
N PRO A 171 16.57 3.64 0.62
CA PRO A 171 17.15 2.39 0.11
C PRO A 171 16.10 1.32 -0.23
N ASP A 172 14.98 1.29 0.50
CA ASP A 172 13.91 0.30 0.40
C ASP A 172 12.78 0.63 -0.57
N TYR A 173 12.85 1.78 -1.25
CA TYR A 173 11.78 2.26 -2.10
C TYR A 173 11.43 1.29 -3.24
N LEU A 174 10.15 0.91 -3.30
CA LEU A 174 9.53 0.08 -4.31
C LEU A 174 8.38 0.81 -5.01
N GLY A 175 8.21 0.51 -6.29
CA GLY A 175 6.94 0.66 -7.00
C GLY A 175 6.23 -0.67 -7.15
N TYR A 176 4.90 -0.68 -7.08
CA TYR A 176 4.09 -1.87 -7.35
C TYR A 176 3.43 -1.78 -8.72
N ARG A 177 3.90 -2.58 -9.67
CA ARG A 177 3.26 -2.71 -10.99
C ARG A 177 2.22 -3.82 -10.93
N ILE A 178 0.93 -3.48 -11.02
CA ILE A 178 -0.20 -4.43 -10.88
C ILE A 178 -1.04 -4.45 -12.16
N GLY A 179 -1.22 -5.64 -12.74
CA GLY A 179 -1.94 -5.84 -14.00
C GLY A 179 -1.13 -5.42 -15.23
N GLY A 180 -1.82 -5.33 -16.38
CA GLY A 180 -1.23 -5.03 -17.68
C GLY A 180 -0.62 -6.25 -18.39
N GLN A 181 -0.32 -6.11 -19.69
CA GLN A 181 0.37 -7.12 -20.49
C GLN A 181 1.88 -7.00 -20.27
N PRO A 182 2.60 -8.07 -19.89
CA PRO A 182 4.03 -8.00 -19.66
C PRO A 182 4.79 -8.17 -20.98
N GLN A 183 4.64 -7.28 -21.97
CA GLN A 183 5.47 -7.23 -23.19
C GLN A 183 4.95 -6.15 -24.14
N TYR A 184 5.38 -4.89 -23.99
CA TYR A 184 5.62 -3.88 -25.04
C TYR A 184 6.12 -2.62 -24.30
N ASP A 185 7.42 -2.51 -24.02
CA ASP A 185 8.13 -1.24 -23.71
C ASP A 185 9.64 -1.45 -23.48
N LEU A 186 10.26 -2.36 -24.24
CA LEU A 186 11.71 -2.35 -24.46
C LEU A 186 11.96 -2.09 -25.94
N ILE A 187 11.53 -0.92 -26.41
CA ILE A 187 12.26 -0.24 -27.48
C ILE A 187 13.28 0.61 -26.73
N PRO A 188 14.59 0.32 -26.83
CA PRO A 188 15.60 1.23 -26.31
C PRO A 188 15.49 2.53 -27.12
N LEU A 189 14.87 3.55 -26.54
CA LEU A 189 15.10 4.91 -26.98
C LEU A 189 16.39 5.37 -26.28
N ASP A 190 17.50 5.03 -26.90
CA ASP A 190 18.68 5.88 -26.83
C ASP A 190 18.26 7.26 -27.35
N PHE A 191 18.13 8.24 -26.46
CA PHE A 191 18.16 9.65 -26.83
C PHE A 191 18.99 10.41 -25.79
N CYS A 192 19.88 11.24 -26.35
CA CYS A 192 20.98 11.99 -25.75
C CYS A 192 20.66 12.82 -24.51
#